data_AF-A0A5J4TIT7-F1
#
_entry.id   AF-A0A5J4TIT7-F1
#
_cell.length_a   1.000
_cell.length_b   1.000
_cell.length_c   1.000
_cell.angle_alpha   90.00
_cell.angle_beta   90.00
_cell.angle_gamma   90.00
#
_symmetry.space_group_name_H-M   'P 1'
#
loop_
_entity.id
_entity.type
_entity.pdbx_description
1 polymer ?
#
loop_
_entity_poly.entity_id
_entity_poly.type
_entity_poly.pdbx_seq_one_letter_code
_entity_poly.pdbx_strand_id
1 'polypeptide(L)'
;MTIFEPITANITIGIEALEQLHIDWKETQTQTEFVTLKVNNEFEISTQEPWVIRRKEDGFIPKFSYTNNGYLQAAFGGQKYNLHRQVADQYVANDDPITKTLIEHKNGVKTDNSIGNLRWTETQTQFITLKSHNNQGYRRPMFIEL
;
A
#
# COMPACT_ATOMS: atom_id res chain seq x y z
N MET A 1 20.54 52.56 -45.53
CA MET A 1 20.21 51.20 -45.99
C MET A 1 20.40 50.28 -44.80
N THR A 2 19.32 49.97 -44.09
CA THR A 2 19.28 49.00 -42.99
C THR A 2 18.02 48.19 -43.21
N ILE A 3 18.20 47.01 -43.79
CA ILE A 3 17.14 46.02 -43.95
C ILE A 3 16.92 45.38 -42.58
N PHE A 4 15.80 45.69 -41.94
CA PHE A 4 15.31 44.90 -40.81
C PHE A 4 14.62 43.68 -41.43
N GLU A 5 15.20 42.50 -41.22
CA GLU A 5 14.50 41.26 -41.54
C GLU A 5 13.28 41.11 -40.62
N PRO A 6 12.13 40.64 -41.13
CA PRO A 6 10.92 40.54 -40.34
C PRO A 6 11.05 39.40 -39.32
N ILE A 7 11.16 39.80 -38.04
CA ILE A 7 11.16 38.96 -36.83
C ILE A 7 9.92 38.03 -36.74
N THR A 8 8.91 38.27 -37.59
CA THR A 8 7.65 37.53 -37.61
C THR A 8 7.77 36.11 -38.17
N ALA A 9 8.71 35.83 -39.08
CA ALA A 9 8.86 34.49 -39.66
C ALA A 9 9.38 33.45 -38.64
N ASN A 10 10.26 33.88 -37.73
CA ASN A 10 10.87 32.98 -36.74
C ASN A 10 9.92 32.65 -35.58
N ILE A 11 8.96 33.52 -35.28
CA ILE A 11 7.97 33.31 -34.21
C ILE A 11 6.93 32.26 -34.67
N THR A 12 6.51 32.28 -35.94
CA THR A 12 5.56 31.31 -36.49
C THR A 12 6.15 29.89 -36.54
N ILE A 13 7.39 29.73 -37.02
CA ILE A 13 8.07 28.42 -37.06
C ILE A 13 8.28 27.85 -35.66
N GLY A 14 8.50 28.71 -34.65
CA GLY A 14 8.63 28.31 -33.25
C GLY A 14 7.34 27.77 -32.62
N ILE A 15 6.17 28.26 -33.03
CA ILE A 15 4.87 27.82 -32.49
C ILE A 15 4.43 26.50 -33.14
N GLU A 16 4.59 26.35 -34.46
CA GLU A 16 4.23 25.11 -35.18
C GLU A 16 5.11 23.90 -34.75
N ALA A 17 6.38 24.14 -34.40
CA ALA A 17 7.29 23.10 -33.88
C ALA A 17 6.98 22.68 -32.43
N LEU A 18 6.31 23.53 -31.65
CA LEU A 18 5.88 23.21 -30.28
C LEU A 18 4.54 22.48 -30.24
N GLU A 19 3.67 22.65 -31.24
CA GLU A 19 2.44 21.87 -31.38
C GLU A 19 2.70 20.43 -31.88
N GLN A 20 3.83 20.17 -32.54
CA GLN A 20 4.29 18.82 -32.92
C GLN A 20 4.83 17.99 -31.75
N LEU A 21 5.06 18.60 -30.58
CA LEU A 21 5.35 17.91 -29.32
C LEU A 21 4.06 17.61 -28.54
N HIS A 22 2.97 17.27 -29.25
CA HIS A 22 1.79 16.69 -28.65
C HIS A 22 2.15 15.28 -28.15
N ILE A 23 2.84 15.23 -27.01
CA ILE A 23 2.87 14.04 -26.16
C ILE A 23 1.41 13.82 -25.81
N ASP A 24 0.77 12.92 -26.55
CA ASP A 24 -0.55 12.39 -26.25
C ASP A 24 -0.42 11.64 -24.93
N TRP A 25 -0.50 12.38 -23.83
CA TRP A 25 -0.74 11.83 -22.50
C TRP A 25 -2.16 11.29 -22.53
N LYS A 26 -2.35 10.15 -23.18
CA LYS A 26 -3.51 9.31 -22.95
C LYS A 26 -3.44 8.92 -21.48
N GLU A 27 -4.17 9.66 -20.64
CA GLU A 27 -4.63 9.12 -19.38
C GLU A 27 -5.40 7.84 -19.74
N THR A 28 -4.73 6.71 -19.64
CA THR A 28 -5.40 5.42 -19.67
C THR A 28 -6.27 5.42 -18.43
N GLN A 29 -7.56 5.66 -18.62
CA GLN A 29 -8.60 5.43 -17.62
C GLN A 29 -8.66 3.92 -17.37
N THR A 30 -7.62 3.37 -16.72
CA THR A 30 -7.66 2.03 -16.16
C THR A 30 -8.69 2.08 -15.07
N GLN A 31 -9.87 1.54 -15.38
CA GLN A 31 -10.94 1.35 -14.42
C GLN A 31 -10.37 0.56 -13.24
N THR A 32 -10.19 1.23 -12.10
CA THR A 32 -9.70 0.58 -10.88
C THR A 32 -10.73 -0.44 -10.42
N GLU A 33 -10.34 -1.70 -10.36
CA GLU A 33 -11.18 -2.76 -9.84
C GLU A 33 -11.13 -2.76 -8.31
N PHE A 34 -12.24 -3.08 -7.68
CA PHE A 34 -12.38 -3.16 -6.23
C PHE A 34 -12.88 -4.52 -5.80
N VAL A 35 -12.40 -5.00 -4.65
CA VAL A 35 -12.84 -6.24 -4.01
C VAL A 35 -13.28 -5.97 -2.58
N THR A 36 -14.25 -6.76 -2.10
CA THR A 36 -14.77 -6.63 -0.73
C THR A 36 -13.64 -6.74 0.30
N LEU A 37 -13.62 -5.80 1.26
CA LEU A 37 -12.63 -5.79 2.32
C LEU A 37 -12.93 -6.90 3.34
N LYS A 38 -11.99 -7.82 3.56
CA LYS A 38 -12.17 -8.98 4.47
C LYS A 38 -12.58 -8.61 5.89
N VAL A 39 -12.07 -7.49 6.43
CA VAL A 39 -12.35 -7.09 7.83
C VAL A 39 -13.73 -6.47 8.01
N ASN A 40 -14.26 -5.82 6.96
CA ASN A 40 -15.56 -5.17 6.99
C ASN A 40 -16.19 -5.18 5.59
N ASN A 41 -17.25 -5.96 5.43
CA ASN A 41 -17.94 -6.18 4.16
C ASN A 41 -18.67 -4.94 3.61
N GLU A 42 -18.86 -3.89 4.41
CA GLU A 42 -19.42 -2.60 3.96
C GLU A 42 -18.41 -1.81 3.11
N PHE A 43 -17.13 -2.16 3.18
CA PHE A 43 -16.04 -1.52 2.48
C PHE A 43 -15.45 -2.44 1.40
N GLU A 44 -14.75 -1.82 0.47
CA GLU A 44 -13.98 -2.46 -0.58
C GLU A 44 -12.63 -1.78 -0.75
N ILE A 45 -11.66 -2.50 -1.31
CA ILE A 45 -10.29 -2.07 -1.53
C ILE A 45 -9.88 -2.31 -2.98
N SER A 46 -9.09 -1.39 -3.55
CA SER A 46 -8.58 -1.52 -4.91
C SER A 46 -7.68 -2.75 -5.07
N THR A 47 -7.75 -3.41 -6.23
CA THR A 47 -6.93 -4.60 -6.54
C THR A 47 -5.47 -4.27 -6.84
N GLN A 48 -5.17 -3.01 -7.14
CA GLN A 48 -3.83 -2.53 -7.49
C GLN A 48 -3.51 -1.21 -6.77
N GLU A 49 -2.21 -0.88 -6.72
CA GLU A 49 -1.75 0.40 -6.20
C GLU A 49 -2.10 1.56 -7.13
N PRO A 50 -2.39 2.76 -6.58
CA PRO A 50 -2.42 3.09 -5.16
C PRO A 50 -3.62 2.45 -4.42
N TRP A 51 -3.40 2.04 -3.17
CA TRP A 51 -4.45 1.40 -2.36
C TRP A 51 -5.55 2.39 -2.00
N VAL A 52 -6.77 2.14 -2.47
CA VAL A 52 -7.96 2.92 -2.16
C VAL A 52 -8.93 2.04 -1.40
N ILE A 53 -9.32 2.45 -0.18
CA ILE A 53 -10.42 1.84 0.56
C ILE A 53 -11.62 2.78 0.49
N ARG A 54 -12.80 2.25 0.14
CA ARG A 54 -14.05 3.02 0.11
C ARG A 54 -15.24 2.21 0.60
N ARG A 55 -16.27 2.89 1.10
CA ARG A 55 -17.56 2.28 1.44
C ARG A 55 -18.34 2.00 0.16
N LYS A 56 -19.00 0.85 0.10
CA LYS A 56 -19.75 0.40 -1.08
C LYS A 56 -21.01 1.21 -1.33
N GLU A 57 -21.67 1.66 -0.27
CA GLU A 57 -22.97 2.32 -0.33
C GLU A 57 -22.91 3.68 -1.05
N ASP A 58 -21.97 4.54 -0.63
CA ASP A 58 -21.90 5.94 -1.06
C ASP A 58 -20.53 6.34 -1.62
N GLY A 59 -19.61 5.38 -1.73
CA GLY A 59 -18.25 5.65 -2.20
C GLY A 59 -17.39 6.43 -1.20
N PHE A 60 -17.81 6.56 0.07
CA PHE A 60 -17.04 7.30 1.08
C PHE A 60 -15.63 6.72 1.23
N ILE A 61 -14.61 7.57 1.05
CA ILE A 61 -13.19 7.22 1.21
C ILE A 61 -12.71 7.71 2.59
N PRO A 62 -12.36 6.81 3.52
CA PRO A 62 -11.80 7.19 4.81
C PRO A 62 -10.51 7.99 4.66
N LYS A 63 -10.36 9.05 5.43
CA LYS A 63 -9.13 9.84 5.44
C LYS A 63 -8.03 9.08 6.17
N PHE A 64 -6.96 8.76 5.45
CA PHE A 64 -5.75 8.18 6.03
C PHE A 64 -4.83 9.26 6.62
N SER A 65 -4.16 8.90 7.70
CA SER A 65 -3.17 9.74 8.38
C SER A 65 -2.06 8.90 9.00
N TYR A 66 -0.88 9.48 9.19
CA TYR A 66 0.22 8.79 9.84
C TYR A 66 0.02 8.74 11.35
N THR A 67 0.23 7.57 11.93
CA THR A 67 0.38 7.38 13.37
C THR A 67 1.73 7.93 13.84
N ASN A 68 1.89 8.16 15.15
CA ASN A 68 3.17 8.54 15.75
C ASN A 68 4.30 7.51 15.47
N ASN A 69 3.92 6.27 15.16
CA ASN A 69 4.85 5.19 14.82
C ASN A 69 5.15 5.11 13.32
N GLY A 70 4.63 6.03 12.49
CA GLY A 70 4.91 6.11 11.04
C GLY A 70 4.04 5.24 10.14
N TYR A 71 3.07 4.50 10.69
CA TYR A 71 2.12 3.72 9.88
C TYR A 71 0.94 4.56 9.42
N LEU A 72 0.50 4.36 8.18
CA LEU A 72 -0.71 4.98 7.64
C LEU A 72 -1.96 4.27 8.18
N GLN A 73 -2.91 5.02 8.73
CA GLN A 73 -4.12 4.53 9.41
C GLN A 73 -5.34 5.39 9.07
N ALA A 74 -6.51 4.77 8.96
CA ALA A 74 -7.80 5.44 8.87
C ALA A 74 -8.80 4.85 9.86
N ALA A 75 -9.81 5.65 10.23
CA ALA A 75 -10.95 5.18 11.01
C ALA A 75 -12.16 4.98 10.10
N PHE A 76 -12.76 3.80 10.15
CA PHE A 76 -13.98 3.45 9.43
C PHE A 76 -14.69 2.29 10.13
N GLY A 77 -16.02 2.19 10.01
CA GLY A 77 -16.81 1.18 10.75
C GLY A 77 -16.65 1.27 12.27
N GLY A 78 -16.37 2.46 12.81
CA GLY A 78 -16.16 2.68 14.25
C GLY A 78 -14.81 2.18 14.81
N GLN A 79 -13.91 1.65 13.97
CA GLN A 79 -12.60 1.14 14.37
C GLN A 79 -11.47 1.79 13.58
N LYS A 80 -10.23 1.64 14.07
CA LYS A 80 -9.01 2.16 13.43
C LYS A 80 -8.25 1.02 12.76
N TYR A 81 -7.92 1.19 11.49
CA TYR A 81 -7.24 0.18 10.68
C TYR A 81 -5.98 0.75 10.03
N ASN A 82 -4.87 0.03 10.18
CA ASN A 82 -3.62 0.34 9.48
C ASN A 82 -3.67 -0.16 8.05
N LEU A 83 -3.23 0.65 7.08
CA LEU A 83 -3.27 0.30 5.66
C LEU A 83 -2.47 -0.98 5.36
N HIS A 84 -1.23 -1.08 5.85
CA HIS A 84 -0.39 -2.27 5.63
C HIS A 84 -1.09 -3.57 6.06
N ARG A 85 -1.88 -3.53 7.14
CA ARG A 85 -2.64 -4.70 7.59
C ARG A 85 -3.77 -5.04 6.64
N GLN A 86 -4.53 -4.05 6.19
CA GLN A 86 -5.60 -4.28 5.21
C GLN A 86 -5.07 -4.83 3.89
N VAL A 87 -3.92 -4.34 3.41
CA VAL A 87 -3.28 -4.86 2.19
C VAL A 87 -2.78 -6.29 2.38
N ALA A 88 -2.08 -6.58 3.48
CA ALA A 88 -1.55 -7.92 3.73
C ALA A 88 -2.66 -8.96 3.94
N ASP A 89 -3.70 -8.63 4.72
CA ASP A 89 -4.85 -9.51 4.92
C ASP A 89 -5.55 -9.85 3.60
N GLN A 90 -5.54 -8.93 2.64
CA GLN A 90 -6.18 -9.12 1.34
C GLN A 90 -5.31 -9.91 0.36
N TYR A 91 -4.04 -9.54 0.23
CA TYR A 91 -3.22 -9.92 -0.93
C TYR A 91 -1.93 -10.67 -0.58
N VAL A 92 -1.55 -10.77 0.69
CA VAL A 92 -0.34 -11.50 1.11
C VAL A 92 -0.74 -12.82 1.75
N ALA A 93 -0.39 -13.93 1.12
CA ALA A 93 -0.62 -15.26 1.66
C ALA A 93 0.09 -15.43 3.02
N ASN A 94 -0.64 -15.97 3.99
CA ASN A 94 -0.10 -16.38 5.28
C ASN A 94 0.03 -17.90 5.31
N ASP A 95 1.25 -18.40 5.45
CA ASP A 95 1.57 -19.83 5.49
C ASP A 95 1.35 -20.46 6.87
N ASP A 96 1.33 -19.66 7.93
CA ASP A 96 1.02 -20.11 9.29
C ASP A 96 0.19 -19.04 10.03
N PRO A 97 -1.13 -19.02 9.84
CA PRO A 97 -2.01 -18.03 10.47
C PRO A 97 -2.11 -18.18 11.98
N ILE A 98 -1.65 -19.29 12.56
CA ILE A 98 -1.68 -19.52 14.01
C ILE A 98 -0.49 -18.81 14.67
N THR A 99 0.70 -18.95 14.11
CA THR A 99 1.93 -18.38 14.71
C THR A 99 2.28 -17.01 14.15
N LYS A 100 2.05 -16.79 12.84
CA LYS A 100 2.39 -15.55 12.15
C LYS A 100 1.21 -14.59 12.14
N THR A 101 1.12 -13.81 13.21
CA THR A 101 0.02 -12.86 13.42
C THR A 101 0.42 -11.40 13.17
N LEU A 102 1.72 -11.09 13.12
CA LEU A 102 2.24 -9.76 12.89
C LEU A 102 2.57 -9.53 11.41
N ILE A 103 2.58 -8.27 10.99
CA ILE A 103 3.01 -7.86 9.65
C ILE A 103 4.23 -6.97 9.76
N GLU A 104 5.19 -7.21 8.89
CA GLU A 104 6.44 -6.46 8.82
C GLU A 104 6.69 -5.96 7.39
N HIS A 105 7.27 -4.76 7.29
CA HIS A 105 7.81 -4.19 6.06
C HIS A 105 9.26 -4.67 5.87
N LYS A 106 9.52 -5.46 4.82
CA LYS A 106 10.84 -6.07 4.55
C LYS A 106 11.95 -5.03 4.41
N ASN A 107 11.67 -3.89 3.77
CA ASN A 107 12.62 -2.79 3.62
C ASN A 107 12.68 -1.82 4.81
N GLY A 108 11.88 -2.04 5.86
CA GLY A 108 11.77 -1.14 7.02
C GLY A 108 11.05 0.18 6.76
N VAL A 109 10.62 0.46 5.53
CA VAL A 109 9.91 1.68 5.14
C VAL A 109 8.41 1.49 5.35
N LYS A 110 7.88 2.04 6.44
CA LYS A 110 6.47 1.87 6.89
C LYS A 110 5.43 2.45 5.94
N THR A 111 5.84 3.30 5.02
CA THR A 111 4.97 3.94 4.02
C THR A 111 4.88 3.14 2.73
N ASP A 112 5.80 2.21 2.49
CA ASP A 112 5.79 1.34 1.32
C ASP A 112 4.91 0.11 1.58
N ASN A 113 3.64 0.21 1.19
CA ASN A 113 2.64 -0.84 1.42
C ASN A 113 2.51 -1.78 0.22
N SER A 114 3.52 -1.87 -0.64
CA SER A 114 3.49 -2.79 -1.78
C SER A 114 3.43 -4.25 -1.31
N ILE A 115 2.66 -5.09 -2.01
CA ILE A 115 2.47 -6.51 -1.66
C ILE A 115 3.83 -7.21 -1.49
N GLY A 116 4.77 -6.92 -2.39
CA GLY A 116 6.13 -7.47 -2.36
C GLY A 116 6.94 -7.07 -1.13
N ASN A 117 6.64 -5.93 -0.50
CA ASN A 117 7.33 -5.43 0.68
C ASN A 117 6.73 -5.93 2.01
N LEU A 118 5.50 -6.42 2.02
CA LEU A 118 4.84 -6.91 3.24
C LEU A 118 5.10 -8.40 3.47
N ARG A 119 5.23 -8.83 4.72
CA ARG A 119 5.27 -10.25 5.12
C ARG A 119 4.61 -10.50 6.46
N TRP A 120 4.07 -11.71 6.62
CA TRP A 120 3.62 -12.24 7.90
C TRP A 120 4.81 -12.71 8.73
N THR A 121 4.81 -12.39 10.03
CA THR A 121 5.88 -12.74 10.98
C THR A 121 5.30 -13.17 12.32
N GLU A 122 6.06 -13.96 13.07
CA GLU A 122 5.65 -14.48 14.36
C GLU A 122 5.52 -13.37 15.41
N THR A 123 4.71 -13.62 16.44
CA THR A 123 4.61 -12.71 17.58
C THR A 123 5.96 -12.65 18.32
N GLN A 124 6.39 -11.46 18.76
CA GLN A 124 7.66 -11.28 19.49
C GLN A 124 7.82 -12.24 20.69
N THR A 125 6.72 -12.63 21.35
CA THR A 125 6.71 -13.61 22.44
C THR A 125 7.30 -14.97 22.05
N GLN A 126 7.05 -15.46 20.82
CA GLN A 126 7.59 -16.74 20.35
C GLN A 126 9.07 -16.61 19.95
N PHE A 127 9.45 -15.47 19.37
CA PHE A 127 10.86 -15.16 19.07
C PHE A 127 11.75 -15.11 20.31
N ILE A 128 11.25 -14.62 21.45
CA ILE A 128 12.00 -14.62 22.72
C ILE A 128 12.28 -16.06 23.16
N THR A 129 11.28 -16.96 23.05
CA THR A 129 11.48 -18.38 23.33
C THR A 129 12.54 -18.97 22.40
N LEU A 130 12.50 -18.74 21.08
CA LEU A 130 13.49 -19.28 20.15
C LEU A 130 14.90 -18.70 20.34
N LYS A 131 15.04 -17.40 20.66
CA LYS A 131 16.34 -16.76 20.93
C LYS A 131 16.93 -17.15 22.28
N SER A 132 16.10 -17.61 23.23
CA SER A 132 16.57 -18.09 24.53
C SER A 132 17.19 -19.50 24.49
N HIS A 133 17.10 -20.22 23.36
CA HIS A 133 17.54 -21.62 23.25
C HIS A 133 19.00 -21.84 22.85
N ASN A 134 19.88 -20.86 23.07
CA ASN A 134 21.34 -21.08 23.04
C ASN A 134 21.97 -21.15 24.43
N ASN A 135 21.18 -21.32 25.50
CA ASN A 135 21.72 -21.68 26.80
C ASN A 135 20.96 -22.86 27.41
N GLN A 136 21.65 -24.01 27.40
CA GLN A 136 21.49 -25.21 28.23
C GLN A 136 20.17 -25.39 28.99
N GLY A 137 19.36 -26.35 28.51
CA GLY A 137 18.55 -27.25 29.34
C GLY A 137 17.29 -26.68 29.98
N TYR A 138 16.12 -26.94 29.39
CA TYR A 138 14.94 -27.51 30.07
C TYR A 138 13.91 -27.95 29.02
N ARG A 139 13.56 -29.23 29.02
CA ARG A 139 12.43 -29.79 28.24
C ARG A 139 11.13 -29.58 29.02
N ARG A 140 10.06 -29.07 28.38
CA ARG A 140 8.68 -29.59 28.47
C ARG A 140 7.85 -29.12 27.26
N PRO A 141 7.09 -29.99 26.58
CA PRO A 141 6.12 -29.58 25.56
C PRO A 141 4.83 -29.12 26.23
N MET A 142 4.29 -27.97 25.81
CA MET A 142 2.89 -27.62 26.10
C MET A 142 2.01 -28.32 25.06
N PHE A 143 1.40 -29.41 25.49
CA PHE A 143 0.18 -29.92 24.87
C PHE A 143 -0.90 -28.84 24.93
N ILE A 144 -1.55 -28.56 23.80
CA ILE A 144 -2.87 -27.93 23.79
C ILE A 144 -3.83 -29.06 23.40
N GLU A 145 -4.65 -29.50 24.35
CA GLU A 145 -5.77 -30.40 24.06
C GLU A 145 -6.83 -29.66 23.22
N LEU A 146 -7.53 -30.43 22.40
CA LEU A 146 -8.58 -30.04 21.45
C LEU A 146 -9.78 -29.35 22.11
#